data_AF-A0A9Q5DBZ9-F1
#
_entry.id   AF-A0A9Q5DBZ9-F1
#
_cell.length_a   1.000
_cell.length_b   1.000
_cell.length_c   1.000
_cell.angle_alpha   90.00
_cell.angle_beta   90.00
_cell.angle_gamma   90.00
#
_symmetry.space_group_name_H-M   'P 1'
#
loop_
_entity.id
_entity.type
_entity.pdbx_description
1 polymer ?
#
loop_
_entity_poly.entity_id
_entity_poly.type
_entity_poly.pdbx_seq_one_letter_code
_entity_poly.pdbx_strand_id
1 'polypeptide(L)'
;MTTVYKSIILLSICTCCFFACQQTAEKTDEAKPSAASAAGAKAFKLTGGSKDSARATFTLSGISVAFSNNNDSLPVQTISIRQGDKRLVNYIRAIDSSEKILPTPYLSVQGKDTLISFSVKKAQQQQDFSFKIRDGKATHSKTTYNTQL
;
A
#
# COMPACT_ATOMS: atom_id res chain seq x y z
N MET A 1 69.22 -11.86 18.79
CA MET A 1 69.08 -11.05 17.56
C MET A 1 68.70 -11.99 16.42
N THR A 2 67.65 -11.61 15.69
CA THR A 2 67.23 -12.10 14.36
C THR A 2 66.99 -13.61 14.14
N THR A 3 65.71 -13.99 14.13
CA THR A 3 65.20 -15.19 13.45
C THR A 3 63.92 -14.86 12.67
N VAL A 4 64.10 -14.66 11.36
CA VAL A 4 63.46 -15.40 10.26
C VAL A 4 61.93 -15.68 10.28
N TYR A 5 61.27 -15.08 9.26
CA TYR A 5 60.17 -15.56 8.37
C TYR A 5 58.87 -16.12 8.96
N LYS A 6 57.74 -15.56 8.48
CA LYS A 6 56.83 -16.23 7.52
C LYS A 6 55.57 -15.37 7.28
N SER A 7 55.50 -14.75 6.12
CA SER A 7 54.25 -14.19 5.59
C SER A 7 53.34 -15.35 5.17
N ILE A 8 52.26 -15.58 5.93
CA ILE A 8 51.19 -16.49 5.54
C ILE A 8 50.06 -15.64 4.96
N ILE A 9 50.06 -15.51 3.63
CA ILE A 9 48.92 -15.03 2.87
C ILE A 9 47.92 -16.18 2.81
N LEU A 10 46.90 -16.13 3.67
CA LEU A 10 45.78 -17.08 3.57
C LEU A 10 44.80 -16.55 2.53
N LEU A 11 45.02 -16.99 1.29
CA LEU A 11 44.14 -16.84 0.15
C LEU A 11 42.85 -17.62 0.44
N SER A 12 41.83 -16.95 1.00
CA SER A 12 40.51 -17.54 1.20
C SER A 12 39.77 -17.60 -0.13
N ILE A 13 40.03 -18.72 -0.78
CA ILE A 13 39.30 -19.43 -1.83
C ILE A 13 37.82 -19.02 -1.89
N CYS A 14 37.53 -18.13 -2.84
CA CYS A 14 36.21 -17.90 -3.41
C CYS A 14 35.91 -19.11 -4.30
N THR A 15 35.20 -20.10 -3.76
CA THR A 15 34.73 -21.27 -4.52
C THR A 15 33.24 -21.40 -4.37
N CYS A 16 32.58 -21.00 -5.46
CA CYS A 16 31.47 -21.72 -6.08
C CYS A 16 30.42 -22.29 -5.12
N CYS A 17 29.44 -21.45 -4.77
CA CYS A 17 28.08 -21.90 -4.53
C CYS A 17 27.15 -21.23 -5.55
N PHE A 18 27.41 -21.47 -6.84
CA PHE A 18 26.37 -21.35 -7.87
C PHE A 18 25.49 -22.60 -7.80
N PHE A 19 24.78 -22.75 -6.68
CA PHE A 19 23.66 -23.68 -6.57
C PHE A 19 22.41 -22.92 -7.02
N ALA A 20 21.93 -23.31 -8.20
CA ALA A 20 20.54 -23.28 -8.64
C ALA A 20 19.61 -22.22 -8.01
N CYS A 21 19.33 -21.17 -8.78
CA CYS A 21 17.96 -20.70 -8.90
C CYS A 21 17.69 -20.49 -10.39
N GLN A 22 17.29 -21.57 -11.07
CA GLN A 22 16.36 -21.38 -12.19
C GLN A 22 15.11 -20.77 -11.55
N GLN A 23 14.98 -19.44 -11.59
CA GLN A 23 13.65 -18.84 -11.51
C GLN A 23 12.97 -19.18 -12.82
N THR A 24 12.43 -20.40 -12.87
CA THR A 24 11.28 -20.70 -13.72
C THR A 24 10.25 -19.65 -13.33
N ALA A 25 10.14 -18.62 -14.16
CA ALA A 25 9.04 -17.68 -14.09
C ALA A 25 7.78 -18.49 -14.45
N GLU A 26 7.23 -19.19 -13.45
CA GLU A 26 5.84 -19.56 -13.49
C GLU A 26 5.09 -18.23 -13.63
N LYS A 27 4.55 -18.01 -14.83
CA LYS A 27 3.37 -17.18 -15.01
C LYS A 27 2.30 -17.75 -14.09
N THR A 28 2.36 -17.38 -12.82
CA THR A 28 1.17 -17.26 -12.03
C THR A 28 0.49 -16.07 -12.64
N ASP A 29 -0.58 -16.33 -13.40
CA ASP A 29 -1.60 -15.33 -13.64
C ASP A 29 -1.98 -14.78 -12.27
N GLU A 30 -1.37 -13.65 -11.89
CA GLU A 30 -1.83 -12.87 -10.76
C GLU A 30 -3.25 -12.46 -11.13
N ALA A 31 -4.21 -13.22 -10.58
CA ALA A 31 -5.61 -12.87 -10.61
C ALA A 31 -5.69 -11.44 -10.08
N LYS A 32 -5.92 -10.52 -11.01
CA LYS A 32 -6.04 -9.08 -10.84
C LYS A 32 -6.85 -8.79 -9.58
N PRO A 33 -6.24 -8.37 -8.45
CA PRO A 33 -7.00 -7.95 -7.30
C PRO A 33 -7.51 -6.55 -7.65
N SER A 34 -8.71 -6.48 -8.20
CA SER A 34 -9.49 -5.25 -8.22
C SER A 34 -9.74 -4.87 -6.76
N ALA A 35 -9.18 -3.74 -6.33
CA ALA A 35 -9.21 -3.29 -4.94
C ALA A 35 -10.57 -2.70 -4.53
N ALA A 36 -11.52 -2.65 -5.48
CA ALA A 36 -12.93 -2.44 -5.24
C ALA A 36 -13.58 -3.76 -4.79
N SER A 37 -13.83 -3.90 -3.49
CA SER A 37 -14.58 -5.01 -2.90
C SER A 37 -14.08 -6.41 -3.33
N ALA A 38 -12.85 -6.76 -2.96
CA ALA A 38 -12.39 -8.16 -3.05
C ALA A 38 -13.33 -9.07 -2.24
N ALA A 39 -13.48 -10.34 -2.64
CA ALA A 39 -14.32 -11.31 -1.92
C ALA A 39 -13.93 -11.38 -0.43
N GLY A 40 -14.89 -11.14 0.46
CA GLY A 40 -14.67 -11.09 1.91
C GLY A 40 -14.21 -9.74 2.47
N ALA A 41 -14.03 -8.72 1.63
CA ALA A 41 -13.73 -7.36 2.10
C ALA A 41 -14.97 -6.71 2.74
N LYS A 42 -14.78 -6.02 3.87
CA LYS A 42 -15.83 -5.31 4.61
C LYS A 42 -15.69 -3.82 4.41
N ALA A 43 -16.75 -3.17 3.95
CA ALA A 43 -16.77 -1.72 3.81
C ALA A 43 -16.69 -1.04 5.19
N PHE A 44 -15.89 0.02 5.28
CA PHE A 44 -15.90 0.86 6.48
C PHE A 44 -17.20 1.68 6.55
N LYS A 45 -17.64 2.01 7.78
CA LYS A 45 -18.81 2.85 8.01
C LYS A 45 -18.38 4.32 8.09
N LEU A 46 -19.12 5.21 7.42
CA LEU A 46 -18.92 6.64 7.57
C LEU A 46 -19.32 7.05 8.99
N THR A 47 -18.43 7.76 9.69
CA THR A 47 -18.63 8.18 11.09
C THR A 47 -18.30 9.65 11.35
N GLY A 48 -17.77 10.36 10.37
CA GLY A 48 -17.58 11.81 10.45
C GLY A 48 -17.48 12.46 9.07
N GLY A 49 -17.93 13.70 8.97
CA GLY A 49 -17.96 14.45 7.71
C GLY A 49 -18.96 13.88 6.70
N SER A 50 -18.66 14.04 5.41
CA SER A 50 -19.48 13.54 4.31
C SER A 50 -18.63 13.14 3.11
N LYS A 51 -19.06 12.12 2.37
CA LYS A 51 -18.42 11.68 1.12
C LYS A 51 -18.44 12.75 0.03
N ASP A 52 -19.42 13.65 0.07
CA ASP A 52 -19.59 14.73 -0.90
C ASP A 52 -18.89 16.03 -0.47
N SER A 53 -18.12 15.98 0.62
CA SER A 53 -17.40 17.12 1.18
C SER A 53 -15.89 16.96 1.04
N ALA A 54 -15.14 18.00 1.45
CA ALA A 54 -13.68 17.93 1.47
C ALA A 54 -13.13 16.92 2.51
N ARG A 55 -13.93 16.47 3.48
CA ARG A 55 -13.47 15.61 4.58
C ARG A 55 -14.46 14.50 4.90
N ALA A 56 -13.97 13.27 5.01
CA ALA A 56 -14.75 12.13 5.48
C ALA A 56 -13.89 11.24 6.38
N THR A 57 -14.49 10.73 7.45
CA THR A 57 -13.88 9.74 8.35
C THR A 57 -14.72 8.49 8.35
N PHE A 58 -14.06 7.35 8.17
CA PHE A 58 -14.66 6.03 8.15
C PHE A 58 -14.05 5.17 9.24
N THR A 59 -14.85 4.34 9.91
CA THR A 59 -14.38 3.45 10.96
C THR A 59 -14.89 2.02 10.79
N LEU A 60 -14.04 1.06 11.15
CA LEU A 60 -14.36 -0.36 11.20
C LEU A 60 -13.35 -1.06 12.13
N SER A 61 -13.84 -1.89 13.05
CA SER A 61 -13.00 -2.72 13.94
C SER A 61 -11.87 -1.96 14.66
N GLY A 62 -12.15 -0.75 15.16
CA GLY A 62 -11.16 0.10 15.86
C GLY A 62 -10.12 0.78 14.96
N ILE A 63 -10.23 0.61 13.64
CA ILE A 63 -9.43 1.31 12.64
C ILE A 63 -10.23 2.50 12.12
N SER A 64 -9.58 3.65 11.99
CA SER A 64 -10.12 4.86 11.38
C SER A 64 -9.35 5.21 10.12
N VAL A 65 -10.06 5.51 9.03
CA VAL A 65 -9.54 6.02 7.77
C VAL A 65 -10.15 7.39 7.52
N ALA A 66 -9.33 8.42 7.43
CA ALA A 66 -9.77 9.79 7.17
C ALA A 66 -9.20 10.30 5.86
N PHE A 67 -10.06 10.91 5.05
CA PHE A 67 -9.70 11.65 3.84
C PHE A 67 -9.88 13.13 4.10
N SER A 68 -8.92 13.95 3.67
CA SER A 68 -9.02 15.41 3.66
C SER A 68 -8.46 15.96 2.36
N ASN A 69 -9.32 16.55 1.55
CA ASN A 69 -8.94 17.28 0.35
C ASN A 69 -8.63 18.74 0.74
N ASN A 70 -7.49 19.23 0.30
CA ASN A 70 -7.21 20.65 0.19
C ASN A 70 -7.33 21.02 -1.30
N ASN A 71 -8.19 21.98 -1.62
CA ASN A 71 -8.49 22.44 -2.98
C ASN A 71 -7.89 23.83 -3.29
N ASP A 72 -6.85 24.23 -2.56
CA ASP A 72 -6.06 25.43 -2.86
C ASP A 72 -5.29 25.29 -4.19
N SER A 73 -4.38 26.21 -4.51
CA SER A 73 -3.66 26.28 -5.78
C SER A 73 -2.93 24.98 -6.19
N LEU A 74 -2.58 24.12 -5.24
CA LEU A 74 -2.06 22.77 -5.48
C LEU A 74 -2.97 21.75 -4.78
N PRO A 75 -3.98 21.21 -5.49
CA PRO A 75 -5.00 20.40 -4.84
C PRO A 75 -4.43 19.04 -4.44
N VAL A 76 -4.47 18.75 -3.14
CA VAL A 76 -3.89 17.54 -2.53
C VAL A 76 -4.88 16.86 -1.59
N GLN A 77 -4.84 15.54 -1.56
CA GLN A 77 -5.60 14.72 -0.64
C GLN A 77 -4.66 14.08 0.36
N THR A 78 -4.97 14.25 1.64
CA THR A 78 -4.36 13.51 2.74
C THR A 78 -5.23 12.32 3.12
N ILE A 79 -4.62 11.14 3.22
CA ILE A 79 -5.21 9.88 3.69
C ILE A 79 -4.51 9.48 4.99
N SER A 80 -5.25 9.47 6.08
CA SER A 80 -4.75 9.08 7.41
C SER A 80 -5.39 7.78 7.86
N ILE A 81 -4.58 6.82 8.29
CA ILE A 81 -5.06 5.56 8.89
C ILE A 81 -4.57 5.48 10.32
N ARG A 82 -5.48 5.24 11.26
CA ARG A 82 -5.21 5.12 12.70
C ARG A 82 -5.82 3.83 13.25
N GLN A 83 -5.19 3.29 14.28
CA GLN A 83 -5.72 2.20 15.10
C GLN A 83 -5.68 2.67 16.55
N GLY A 84 -6.86 2.96 17.12
CA GLY A 84 -6.95 3.75 18.36
C GLY A 84 -6.19 5.07 18.23
N ASP A 85 -5.30 5.35 19.20
CA ASP A 85 -4.50 6.58 19.22
C ASP A 85 -3.25 6.53 18.33
N LYS A 86 -2.88 5.35 17.82
CA LYS A 86 -1.69 5.18 16.98
C LYS A 86 -1.98 5.54 15.53
N ARG A 87 -1.23 6.49 14.96
CA ARG A 87 -1.23 6.77 13.52
C ARG A 87 -0.34 5.76 12.79
N LEU A 88 -0.93 5.00 11.87
CA LEU A 88 -0.26 3.98 11.06
C LEU A 88 0.15 4.53 9.69
N VAL A 89 -0.67 5.39 9.09
CA VAL A 89 -0.43 5.98 7.76
C VAL A 89 -0.75 7.47 7.78
N ASN A 90 0.08 8.25 7.09
CA ASN A 90 -0.20 9.61 6.66
C ASN A 90 0.31 9.77 5.22
N TYR A 91 -0.57 9.55 4.25
CA TYR A 91 -0.22 9.53 2.83
C TYR A 91 -0.82 10.76 2.12
N ILE A 92 -0.02 11.46 1.32
CA ILE A 92 -0.45 12.65 0.58
C ILE A 92 -0.33 12.35 -0.92
N ARG A 93 -1.39 12.67 -1.67
CA ARG A 93 -1.43 12.55 -3.14
C ARG A 93 -2.00 13.80 -3.77
N ALA A 94 -1.68 14.05 -5.03
CA ALA A 94 -2.38 15.05 -5.83
C ALA A 94 -3.85 14.64 -6.04
N ILE A 95 -4.76 15.62 -6.09
CA ILE A 95 -6.15 15.40 -6.52
C ILE A 95 -6.21 15.58 -8.03
N ASP A 96 -6.10 14.46 -8.72
CA ASP A 96 -6.18 14.32 -10.18
C ASP A 96 -7.35 13.41 -10.58
N SER A 97 -8.31 13.25 -9.66
CA SER A 97 -9.56 12.51 -9.83
C SER A 97 -10.59 13.38 -10.54
N SER A 98 -11.38 12.78 -11.44
CA SER A 98 -12.57 13.42 -11.99
C SER A 98 -13.79 13.29 -11.05
N GLU A 99 -13.78 12.31 -10.14
CA GLU A 99 -14.80 12.14 -9.11
C GLU A 99 -14.54 13.11 -7.93
N LYS A 100 -15.58 13.87 -7.56
CA LYS A 100 -15.59 14.73 -6.37
C LYS A 100 -15.93 13.99 -5.07
N ILE A 101 -16.47 12.77 -5.20
CA ILE A 101 -16.91 11.93 -4.10
C ILE A 101 -15.68 11.24 -3.48
N LEU A 102 -15.50 11.37 -2.17
CA LEU A 102 -14.47 10.65 -1.44
C LEU A 102 -14.76 9.14 -1.45
N PRO A 103 -13.74 8.29 -1.71
CA PRO A 103 -13.97 6.87 -1.86
C PRO A 103 -14.31 6.20 -0.53
N THR A 104 -15.10 5.13 -0.57
CA THR A 104 -15.32 4.27 0.60
C THR A 104 -14.14 3.30 0.73
N PRO A 105 -13.46 3.24 1.88
CA PRO A 105 -12.43 2.23 2.11
C PRO A 105 -13.03 0.87 2.49
N TYR A 106 -12.28 -0.19 2.22
CA TYR A 106 -12.61 -1.57 2.51
C TYR A 106 -11.49 -2.23 3.30
N LEU A 107 -11.87 -3.08 4.25
CA LEU A 107 -10.96 -3.88 5.07
C LEU A 107 -10.98 -5.33 4.58
N SER A 108 -9.82 -5.91 4.31
CA SER A 108 -9.68 -7.36 4.14
C SER A 108 -8.53 -7.88 5.00
N VAL A 109 -8.61 -9.15 5.38
CA VAL A 109 -7.57 -9.83 6.16
C VAL A 109 -7.02 -10.96 5.31
N GLN A 110 -5.71 -10.97 5.11
CA GLN A 110 -5.00 -11.97 4.31
C GLN A 110 -3.88 -12.58 5.18
N GLY A 111 -4.16 -13.72 5.79
CA GLY A 111 -3.26 -14.32 6.78
C GLY A 111 -3.05 -13.38 7.98
N LYS A 112 -1.82 -12.91 8.17
CA LYS A 112 -1.45 -11.94 9.24
C LYS A 112 -1.55 -10.48 8.80
N ASP A 113 -1.85 -10.23 7.53
CA ASP A 113 -1.96 -8.88 7.00
C ASP A 113 -3.38 -8.35 7.13
N THR A 114 -3.48 -7.10 7.57
CA THR A 114 -4.68 -6.30 7.43
C THR A 114 -4.51 -5.36 6.24
N LEU A 115 -5.37 -5.47 5.24
CA LEU A 115 -5.35 -4.61 4.05
C LEU A 115 -6.50 -3.62 4.12
N ILE A 116 -6.19 -2.36 3.86
CA ILE A 116 -7.16 -1.29 3.69
C ILE A 116 -7.04 -0.78 2.27
N SER A 117 -8.11 -0.93 1.49
CA SER A 117 -8.10 -0.57 0.07
C SER A 117 -9.23 0.36 -0.32
N PHE A 118 -9.00 1.13 -1.38
CA PHE A 118 -10.01 1.94 -2.04
C PHE A 118 -9.59 2.26 -3.47
N SER A 119 -10.58 2.55 -4.31
CA SER A 119 -10.36 2.93 -5.71
C SER A 119 -10.74 4.39 -5.94
N VAL A 120 -9.98 5.07 -6.78
CA VAL A 120 -10.25 6.43 -7.25
C VAL A 120 -10.32 6.41 -8.77
N LYS A 121 -11.37 7.00 -9.34
CA LYS A 121 -11.50 7.13 -10.79
C LYS A 121 -10.88 8.42 -11.31
N LYS A 122 -10.20 8.29 -12.42
CA LYS A 122 -9.74 9.37 -13.29
C LYS A 122 -10.43 9.22 -14.64
N ALA A 123 -10.39 10.27 -15.45
CA ALA A 123 -11.10 10.34 -16.73
C ALA A 123 -11.01 9.04 -17.58
N GLN A 124 -9.83 8.45 -17.73
CA GLN A 124 -9.61 7.21 -18.50
C GLN A 124 -8.85 6.13 -17.70
N GLN A 125 -8.79 6.27 -16.37
CA GLN A 125 -8.00 5.37 -15.52
C GLN A 125 -8.71 5.08 -14.21
N GLN A 126 -8.49 3.90 -13.66
CA GLN A 126 -8.79 3.59 -12.27
C GLN A 126 -7.50 3.42 -11.49
N GLN A 127 -7.41 4.05 -10.33
CA GLN A 127 -6.29 3.87 -9.40
C GLN A 127 -6.78 3.15 -8.15
N ASP A 128 -6.18 2.01 -7.89
CA ASP A 128 -6.45 1.20 -6.72
C ASP A 128 -5.32 1.40 -5.71
N PHE A 129 -5.70 1.88 -4.53
CA PHE A 129 -4.79 2.10 -3.40
C PHE A 129 -4.96 0.97 -2.40
N SER A 130 -3.86 0.48 -1.86
CA SER A 130 -3.86 -0.51 -0.78
C SER A 130 -2.81 -0.17 0.27
N PHE A 131 -3.21 -0.24 1.53
CA PHE A 131 -2.36 -0.09 2.68
C PHE A 131 -2.36 -1.40 3.46
N LYS A 132 -1.25 -2.12 3.39
CA LYS A 132 -1.03 -3.37 4.11
C LYS A 132 -0.42 -3.07 5.47
N ILE A 133 -1.07 -3.52 6.53
CA ILE A 133 -0.66 -3.33 7.91
C ILE A 133 -0.24 -4.69 8.48
N ARG A 134 0.98 -4.76 9.00
CA ARG A 134 1.56 -5.92 9.70
C ARG A 134 2.42 -5.42 10.87
N ASP A 135 2.26 -6.02 12.03
CA ASP A 135 3.05 -5.71 13.24
C ASP A 135 3.08 -4.20 13.57
N GLY A 136 1.94 -3.53 13.36
CA GLY A 136 1.78 -2.10 13.61
C GLY A 136 2.57 -1.18 12.67
N LYS A 137 3.09 -1.70 11.55
CA LYS A 137 3.71 -0.95 10.44
C LYS A 137 2.83 -1.05 9.21
N ALA A 138 2.82 0.00 8.39
CA ALA A 138 2.03 0.05 7.16
C ALA A 138 2.93 0.22 5.94
N THR A 139 2.62 -0.50 4.87
CA THR A 139 3.21 -0.34 3.53
C THR A 139 2.12 -0.03 2.53
N HIS A 140 2.40 0.88 1.58
CA HIS A 140 1.43 1.26 0.55
C HIS A 140 1.77 0.62 -0.80
N SER A 141 0.74 0.33 -1.58
CA SER A 141 0.85 0.04 -3.00
C SER A 141 -0.25 0.79 -3.77
N LYS A 142 0.04 1.07 -5.05
CA LYS A 142 -0.88 1.73 -5.97
C LYS A 142 -0.81 1.00 -7.31
N THR A 143 -1.96 0.56 -7.80
CA THR A 143 -2.10 -0.03 -9.14
C THR A 143 -2.94 0.89 -10.00
N THR A 144 -2.51 1.14 -11.23
CA THR A 144 -3.26 1.97 -12.19
C THR A 144 -3.71 1.10 -13.36
N TYR A 145 -4.99 1.16 -13.68
CA TYR A 145 -5.60 0.46 -14.80
C TYR A 145 -6.09 1.49 -15.81
N ASN A 146 -5.82 1.26 -17.09
CA ASN A 146 -6.45 2.02 -18.16
C ASN A 146 -7.85 1.45 -18.39
N THR A 147 -8.85 2.31 -18.43
CA THR A 147 -10.21 1.93 -18.81
C THR A 147 -10.28 2.07 -20.33
N GLN A 148 -10.20 0.95 -21.07
CA GLN A 148 -10.42 0.97 -22.51
C GLN A 148 -11.87 1.37 -22.78
N LEU A 149 -12.06 2.30 -23.72
CA LEU A 149 -13.36 2.75 -24.23
C LEU A 149 -14.01 1.68 -25.11
#